data_AF-A0A9D2HI82-F1
#
_entry.id   AF-A0A9D2HI82-F1
#
_cell.length_a   1.000
_cell.length_b   1.000
_cell.length_c   1.000
_cell.angle_alpha   90.00
_cell.angle_beta   90.00
_cell.angle_gamma   90.00
#
_symmetry.space_group_name_H-M   'P 1'
#
loop_
_entity.id
_entity.type
_entity.pdbx_description
1 polymer ?
#
loop_
_entity_poly.entity_id
_entity_poly.type
_entity_poly.pdbx_seq_one_letter_code
_entity_poly.pdbx_strand_id
1 'polypeptide(L)'
;MALGILMILFAVMSAASITGLSLMFAVKNERDRRTVFYCMAVWGMFIAAFGAMSLPANFLAQRASAWGIGILSLAAVLIHIKAKDKKIYYLAYGLVAVSVIAGVYRIFF
;
A
#
# COMPACT_ATOMS: atom_id res chain seq x y z
N MET A 1 -15.91 21.66 -10.56
CA MET A 1 -15.24 21.80 -9.25
C MET A 1 -14.81 20.48 -8.60
N ALA A 2 -15.53 19.36 -8.78
CA ALA A 2 -15.15 18.06 -8.20
C ALA A 2 -13.84 17.44 -8.76
N LEU A 3 -13.58 17.62 -10.05
CA LEU A 3 -12.37 17.08 -10.71
C LEU A 3 -11.07 17.64 -10.14
N GLY A 4 -11.04 18.92 -9.77
CA GLY A 4 -9.88 19.54 -9.13
C GLY A 4 -9.58 18.97 -7.74
N ILE A 5 -10.63 18.68 -6.95
CA ILE A 5 -10.49 18.05 -5.63
C ILE A 5 -9.99 16.61 -5.73
N LEU A 6 -10.46 15.85 -6.71
CA LEU A 6 -9.94 14.50 -6.97
C LEU A 6 -8.45 14.52 -7.35
N MET A 7 -8.06 15.45 -8.22
CA MET A 7 -6.65 15.61 -8.64
C MET A 7 -5.74 15.96 -7.45
N ILE A 8 -6.20 16.82 -6.54
CA ILE A 8 -5.45 17.16 -5.32
C ILE A 8 -5.33 15.94 -4.40
N LEU A 9 -6.44 15.23 -4.14
CA LEU A 9 -6.43 14.02 -3.29
C LEU A 9 -5.45 12.98 -3.81
N PHE A 10 -5.44 12.80 -5.12
CA PHE A 10 -4.56 11.89 -5.83
C PHE A 10 -3.09 12.28 -5.78
N ALA A 11 -2.79 13.57 -5.96
CA ALA A 11 -1.43 14.09 -5.82
C ALA A 11 -0.91 13.85 -4.40
N VAL A 12 -1.76 14.07 -3.38
CA VAL A 12 -1.44 13.81 -1.97
C VAL A 12 -1.21 12.32 -1.72
N MET A 13 -2.08 11.44 -2.23
CA MET A 13 -1.90 9.98 -2.08
C MET A 13 -0.61 9.47 -2.72
N SER A 14 -0.25 10.02 -3.89
CA SER A 14 0.97 9.65 -4.61
C SER A 14 2.22 10.15 -3.88
N ALA A 15 2.23 11.42 -3.47
CA ALA A 15 3.32 12.00 -2.68
C ALA A 15 3.53 11.23 -1.38
N ALA A 16 2.46 10.97 -0.62
CA ALA A 16 2.52 10.20 0.63
C ALA A 16 3.07 8.78 0.41
N SER A 17 2.65 8.11 -0.67
CA SER A 17 3.14 6.77 -1.01
C SER A 17 4.62 6.76 -1.37
N ILE A 18 5.07 7.71 -2.20
CA ILE A 18 6.50 7.82 -2.57
C ILE A 18 7.32 8.13 -1.33
N THR A 19 6.94 9.14 -0.54
CA THR A 19 7.67 9.52 0.68
C THR A 19 7.71 8.36 1.66
N GLY A 20 6.59 7.69 1.91
CA GLY A 20 6.52 6.56 2.85
C GLY A 20 7.37 5.36 2.42
N LEU A 21 7.34 5.00 1.14
CA LEU A 21 8.19 3.94 0.59
C LEU A 21 9.68 4.31 0.65
N SER A 22 10.04 5.53 0.25
CA SER A 22 11.41 6.02 0.37
C SER A 22 11.91 5.98 1.81
N LEU A 23 11.09 6.41 2.78
CA LEU A 23 11.42 6.36 4.20
C LEU A 23 11.65 4.92 4.67
N MET A 24 10.81 3.98 4.23
CA MET A 24 10.90 2.57 4.60
C MET A 24 12.23 1.93 4.18
N PHE A 25 12.77 2.31 3.03
CA PHE A 25 14.06 1.81 2.54
C PHE A 25 15.26 2.65 3.02
N ALA A 26 15.07 3.93 3.36
CA ALA A 26 16.13 4.81 3.83
C ALA A 26 16.48 4.61 5.31
N VAL A 27 15.50 4.20 6.14
CA VAL A 27 15.70 4.03 7.58
C VAL A 27 16.59 2.80 7.87
N LYS A 28 17.75 3.07 8.47
CA LYS A 28 18.72 2.04 8.88
C LYS A 28 18.37 1.36 10.21
N ASN A 29 17.66 2.06 11.09
CA ASN A 29 17.24 1.53 12.39
C ASN A 29 16.11 0.50 12.21
N GLU A 30 16.29 -0.71 12.73
CA GLU A 30 15.29 -1.79 12.59
C GLU A 30 13.97 -1.47 13.30
N ARG A 31 14.02 -0.75 14.43
CA ARG A 31 12.83 -0.34 15.21
C ARG A 31 11.99 0.69 14.44
N ASP A 32 12.64 1.71 13.90
CA ASP A 32 11.98 2.78 13.15
C ASP A 32 11.46 2.23 11.81
N ARG A 33 12.24 1.38 11.12
CA ARG A 33 11.83 0.75 9.86
C ARG A 33 10.59 -0.12 10.04
N ARG A 34 10.50 -0.85 11.16
CA ARG A 34 9.32 -1.65 11.48
C ARG A 34 8.07 -0.78 11.67
N THR A 35 8.22 0.38 12.31
CA THR A 35 7.12 1.33 12.50
C THR A 35 6.63 1.88 11.16
N VAL A 36 7.55 2.33 10.31
CA VAL A 36 7.23 2.83 8.96
C VAL A 36 6.56 1.74 8.11
N PHE A 37 7.02 0.49 8.23
CA PHE A 37 6.42 -0.64 7.53
C PHE A 37 4.96 -0.87 7.92
N TYR A 38 4.62 -0.89 9.22
CA TYR A 38 3.23 -1.04 9.63
C TYR A 38 2.37 0.14 9.15
N CYS A 39 2.90 1.37 9.21
CA CYS A 39 2.22 2.53 8.64
C CYS A 39 1.95 2.36 7.15
N MET A 40 2.94 1.89 6.37
CA MET A 40 2.78 1.62 4.94
C MET A 40 1.85 0.46 4.62
N ALA A 41 1.82 -0.58 5.46
CA ALA A 41 0.88 -1.67 5.30
C ALA A 41 -0.57 -1.20 5.48
N VAL A 42 -0.83 -0.40 6.52
CA VAL A 42 -2.14 0.24 6.75
C VAL A 42 -2.49 1.19 5.62
N TRP A 43 -1.53 1.99 5.15
CA TRP A 43 -1.71 2.88 4.01
C TRP A 43 -2.06 2.14 2.72
N GLY A 44 -1.37 1.03 2.41
CA GLY A 44 -1.67 0.19 1.26
C GLY A 44 -3.07 -0.44 1.33
N MET A 45 -3.51 -0.86 2.52
CA MET A 45 -4.90 -1.31 2.72
C MET A 45 -5.91 -0.19 2.51
N PHE A 46 -5.61 1.02 2.99
CA PHE A 46 -6.46 2.19 2.80
C PHE A 46 -6.63 2.53 1.31
N ILE A 47 -5.53 2.53 0.54
CA ILE A 47 -5.55 2.73 -0.92
C ILE A 47 -6.41 1.66 -1.60
N ALA A 48 -6.25 0.39 -1.24
CA ALA A 48 -7.02 -0.72 -1.80
C ALA A 48 -8.52 -0.61 -1.47
N ALA A 49 -8.87 -0.26 -0.22
CA ALA A 49 -10.24 -0.06 0.19
C ALA A 49 -10.88 1.13 -0.53
N PHE A 50 -10.14 2.24 -0.66
CA PHE A 50 -10.57 3.42 -1.39
C PHE A 50 -10.84 3.10 -2.87
N GLY A 51 -9.93 2.37 -3.52
CA GLY A 51 -10.11 1.89 -4.89
C GLY A 51 -11.30 0.92 -5.03
N ALA A 52 -11.53 0.05 -4.07
CA ALA A 52 -12.68 -0.88 -4.13
C ALA A 52 -14.03 -0.19 -3.86
N MET A 53 -14.05 0.90 -3.09
CA MET A 53 -15.27 1.67 -2.79
C MET A 53 -15.61 2.67 -3.91
N SER A 54 -14.62 3.15 -4.66
CA SER A 54 -14.85 4.07 -5.79
C SER A 54 -15.47 3.37 -7.01
N LEU A 55 -15.36 2.03 -7.11
CA LEU A 55 -15.92 1.27 -8.22
C LEU A 55 -17.40 0.92 -8.03
N PRO A 56 -18.23 0.99 -9.09
CA PRO A 56 -19.63 0.56 -9.04
C PRO A 56 -19.75 -0.92 -8.70
N ALA A 57 -20.81 -1.30 -7.98
CA ALA A 57 -21.01 -2.67 -7.51
C ALA A 57 -21.06 -3.72 -8.64
N ASN A 58 -21.38 -3.30 -9.87
CA ASN A 58 -21.45 -4.16 -11.05
C ASN A 58 -20.06 -4.58 -11.58
N PHE A 59 -18.97 -3.92 -11.19
CA PHE A 59 -17.60 -4.24 -11.62
C PHE A 59 -16.92 -5.22 -10.66
N LEU A 60 -17.50 -6.42 -10.51
CA LEU A 60 -17.07 -7.40 -9.50
C LEU A 60 -15.60 -7.82 -9.65
N ALA A 61 -15.13 -8.09 -10.87
CA ALA A 61 -13.75 -8.52 -11.14
C ALA A 61 -12.71 -7.44 -10.78
N GLN A 62 -13.05 -6.18 -11.08
CA GLN A 62 -12.19 -5.04 -10.84
C GLN A 62 -12.21 -4.65 -9.35
N ARG A 63 -13.35 -4.83 -8.67
CA ARG A 63 -13.44 -4.65 -7.23
C ARG A 63 -12.70 -5.74 -6.46
N ALA A 64 -12.82 -6.99 -6.88
CA ALA A 64 -12.10 -8.13 -6.29
C ALA A 64 -10.59 -7.99 -6.40
N SER A 65 -10.09 -7.51 -7.54
CA SER A 65 -8.65 -7.28 -7.71
C SER A 65 -8.14 -6.07 -6.92
N ALA A 66 -8.97 -5.04 -6.67
CA ALA A 66 -8.62 -3.95 -5.73
C ALA A 66 -8.46 -4.48 -4.30
N TRP A 67 -9.40 -5.30 -3.83
CA TRP A 67 -9.29 -5.98 -2.55
C TRP A 67 -8.09 -6.93 -2.49
N GLY A 68 -7.81 -7.65 -3.59
CA GLY A 68 -6.64 -8.52 -3.71
C GLY A 68 -5.32 -7.80 -3.44
N ILE A 69 -5.19 -6.55 -3.89
CA ILE A 69 -4.02 -5.72 -3.59
C ILE A 69 -3.95 -5.42 -2.09
N GLY A 70 -5.06 -5.03 -1.46
CA GLY A 70 -5.10 -4.81 0.00
C GLY A 70 -4.71 -6.05 0.81
N ILE A 71 -5.09 -7.24 0.33
CA ILE A 71 -4.72 -8.52 0.95
C ILE A 71 -3.19 -8.74 0.90
N LEU A 72 -2.48 -8.25 -0.12
CA LEU A 72 -1.01 -8.33 -0.18
C LEU A 72 -0.35 -7.58 0.99
N SER A 73 -0.87 -6.40 1.37
CA SER A 73 -0.38 -5.68 2.55
C SER A 73 -0.62 -6.48 3.84
N LEU A 74 -1.73 -7.20 3.92
CA LEU A 74 -2.09 -8.06 5.07
C LEU A 74 -1.16 -9.27 5.14
N ALA A 75 -0.93 -9.93 4.01
CA ALA A 75 0.01 -11.04 3.88
C ALA A 75 1.43 -10.61 4.25
N ALA A 76 1.86 -9.42 3.83
CA ALA A 76 3.16 -8.87 4.15
C ALA A 76 3.34 -8.68 5.67
N VAL A 77 2.31 -8.18 6.36
CA VAL A 77 2.32 -8.05 7.83
C VAL A 77 2.43 -9.41 8.51
N LEU A 78 1.68 -10.42 8.05
CA LEU A 78 1.75 -11.78 8.59
C LEU A 78 3.15 -12.40 8.40
N ILE A 79 3.76 -12.20 7.23
CA ILE A 79 5.13 -12.65 6.94
C ILE A 79 6.13 -11.93 7.85
N HIS A 80 5.98 -10.62 8.05
CA HIS A 80 6.85 -9.82 8.92
C HIS A 80 6.80 -10.31 10.38
N ILE A 81 5.62 -10.65 10.90
CA ILE A 81 5.44 -11.15 12.27
C ILE A 81 6.07 -12.54 12.44
N LYS A 82 5.99 -13.41 11.43
CA LYS A 82 6.58 -14.75 11.46
C LYS A 82 8.06 -14.79 11.06
N ALA A 83 8.61 -13.66 10.59
CA ALA A 83 9.98 -13.60 10.10
C ALA A 83 11.00 -13.80 11.23
N LYS A 84 11.82 -14.83 11.11
CA LYS A 84 13.00 -15.05 11.96
C LYS A 84 14.31 -14.63 11.28
N ASP A 85 14.27 -14.47 9.97
CA ASP A 85 15.44 -14.15 9.13
C ASP A 85 15.36 -12.77 8.50
N LYS A 86 16.52 -12.10 8.40
CA LYS A 86 16.66 -10.80 7.72
C LYS A 86 16.12 -10.82 6.29
N LYS A 87 16.29 -11.94 5.56
CA LYS A 87 15.78 -12.09 4.19
C LYS A 87 14.24 -12.05 4.12
N ILE A 88 13.57 -12.67 5.09
CA ILE A 88 12.09 -12.73 5.14
C ILE A 88 11.52 -11.35 5.49
N TYR A 89 12.21 -10.56 6.31
CA TYR A 89 11.86 -9.16 6.53
C TYR A 89 11.91 -8.34 5.24
N TYR A 90 12.98 -8.47 4.44
CA TYR A 90 13.07 -7.79 3.14
C TYR A 90 11.99 -8.24 2.15
N LEU A 91 11.60 -9.52 2.17
CA LEU A 91 10.46 -10.00 1.39
C LEU A 91 9.15 -9.32 1.81
N ALA A 92 8.87 -9.24 3.11
CA ALA A 92 7.68 -8.53 3.62
C ALA A 92 7.68 -7.05 3.20
N TYR A 93 8.84 -6.39 3.29
CA TYR A 93 9.01 -5.00 2.85
C TYR A 93 8.74 -4.83 1.34
N GLY A 94 9.31 -5.71 0.52
CA GLY A 94 9.04 -5.72 -0.92
C GLY A 94 7.56 -5.94 -1.22
N LEU A 95 6.89 -6.82 -0.48
CA LEU A 95 5.48 -7.14 -0.68
C LEU A 95 4.55 -5.95 -0.37
N VAL A 96 4.80 -5.19 0.70
CA VAL A 96 4.09 -3.92 0.96
C VAL A 96 4.38 -2.90 -0.13
N ALA A 97 5.63 -2.79 -0.59
CA ALA A 97 5.98 -1.86 -1.65
C ALA A 97 5.21 -2.17 -2.95
N VAL A 98 5.18 -3.43 -3.36
CA VAL A 98 4.40 -3.88 -4.53
C VAL A 98 2.91 -3.61 -4.34
N SER A 99 2.37 -3.89 -3.15
CA SER A 99 0.96 -3.60 -2.83
C SER A 99 0.62 -2.11 -2.97
N VAL A 100 1.43 -1.23 -2.38
CA VAL A 100 1.24 0.22 -2.44
C VAL A 100 1.37 0.72 -3.88
N ILE A 101 2.40 0.29 -4.62
CA ILE A 101 2.61 0.71 -6.02
C ILE A 101 1.46 0.23 -6.90
N ALA A 102 1.05 -1.03 -6.78
CA ALA A 102 -0.08 -1.58 -7.55
C ALA A 102 -1.41 -0.89 -7.19
N GLY A 103 -1.62 -0.58 -5.91
CA GLY A 103 -2.79 0.15 -5.43
C GLY A 103 -2.86 1.56 -5.99
N VAL A 104 -1.75 2.30 -5.94
CA VAL A 104 -1.64 3.63 -6.55
C VAL A 104 -1.85 3.54 -8.06
N TYR A 105 -1.13 2.67 -8.77
CA TYR A 105 -1.26 2.50 -10.22
C TYR A 105 -2.70 2.26 -10.66
N ARG A 106 -3.45 1.46 -9.91
CA ARG A 106 -4.86 1.18 -10.20
C ARG A 106 -5.81 2.36 -9.97
N ILE A 107 -5.44 3.30 -9.11
CA ILE A 107 -6.20 4.55 -8.99
C ILE A 107 -5.94 5.44 -10.21
N PHE A 108 -4.77 5.32 -10.85
CA PHE A 108 -4.42 6.05 -12.08
C PHE A 108 -5.03 5.43 -13.34
N PHE A 109 -5.15 4.09 -13.42
CA PHE A 109 -5.56 3.31 -14.61
C PHE A 109 -6.57 2.21 -14.25
#